data_AF-A0A2P5ELQ0-F1
#
_entry.id   AF-A0A2P5ELQ0-F1
#
_cell.length_a   1.000
_cell.length_b   1.000
_cell.length_c   1.000
_cell.angle_alpha   90.00
_cell.angle_beta   90.00
_cell.angle_gamma   90.00
#
_symmetry.space_group_name_H-M   'P 1'
#
loop_
_entity.id
_entity.type
_entity.pdbx_description
1 polymer ?
#
loop_
_entity_poly.entity_id
_entity_poly.type
_entity_poly.pdbx_seq_one_letter_code
_entity_poly.pdbx_strand_id
1 'polypeptide(L)' 'EKEDKSDVWHQVEHSSEKFQRRFRLPENAKNYQMKASMENGVLTVTVPKGKGQEASHQSH' A
#
# COMPACT_ATOMS: atom_id res chain seq x y z
N GLU A 1 37.14 -26.42 -3.01
CA GLU A 1 37.17 -25.94 -4.41
C GLU A 1 36.16 -26.77 -5.21
N LYS A 2 35.10 -26.13 -5.73
CA LYS A 2 34.22 -26.63 -6.81
C LYS A 2 33.28 -25.51 -7.26
N GLU A 3 33.84 -24.64 -8.10
CA GLU A 3 33.25 -24.01 -9.29
C GLU A 3 31.84 -23.40 -9.20
N ASP A 4 31.82 -22.10 -8.90
CA ASP A 4 30.79 -21.13 -9.30
C ASP A 4 30.50 -21.23 -10.81
N LYS A 5 29.29 -21.64 -11.17
CA LYS A 5 28.80 -21.60 -12.57
C LYS A 5 27.62 -20.64 -12.69
N SER A 6 27.97 -19.41 -13.04
CA SER A 6 27.23 -18.52 -13.95
C SER A 6 25.74 -18.31 -13.70
N ASP A 7 25.42 -17.45 -12.74
CA ASP A 7 24.19 -16.65 -12.78
C ASP A 7 24.59 -15.21 -13.11
N VAL A 8 24.89 -14.97 -14.40
CA VAL A 8 25.26 -13.63 -14.89
C VAL A 8 23.99 -12.84 -15.14
N TRP A 9 23.42 -12.30 -14.07
CA TRP A 9 22.39 -11.28 -14.15
C TRP A 9 23.02 -10.01 -14.73
N HIS A 10 22.69 -9.66 -15.98
CA HIS A 10 23.23 -8.45 -16.61
C HIS A 10 22.61 -7.18 -16.01
N GLN A 11 21.39 -7.27 -15.48
CA GLN A 11 20.74 -6.23 -14.69
C GLN A 11 19.59 -6.83 -13.86
N VAL A 12 19.48 -6.41 -12.59
CA VAL A 12 18.37 -6.75 -11.69
C VAL A 12 17.67 -5.44 -11.33
N GLU A 13 16.41 -5.26 -11.74
CA GLU A 13 15.64 -4.02 -11.48
C GLU A 13 14.54 -4.19 -10.42
N HIS A 14 14.57 -5.28 -9.64
CA HIS A 14 13.60 -5.51 -8.57
C HIS A 14 14.30 -5.48 -7.20
N SER A 15 13.98 -4.48 -6.38
CA SER A 15 14.34 -4.48 -4.96
C SER A 15 13.25 -5.18 -4.15
N SER A 16 13.52 -6.38 -3.64
CA SER A 16 12.69 -7.03 -2.61
C SER A 16 13.06 -6.48 -1.23
N GLU A 17 12.77 -5.20 -1.00
CA GLU A 17 13.06 -4.50 0.26
C GLU A 17 11.87 -4.63 1.23
N LYS A 18 12.14 -4.56 2.54
CA LYS A 18 11.07 -4.39 3.53
C LYS A 18 10.53 -2.97 3.45
N PHE A 19 9.24 -2.83 3.19
CA PHE A 19 8.57 -1.53 3.10
C PHE A 19 7.59 -1.31 4.26
N GLN A 20 7.60 -0.11 4.82
CA GLN A 20 6.63 0.31 5.83
C GLN A 20 6.12 1.73 5.54
N ARG A 21 4.79 1.89 5.47
CA ARG A 21 4.13 3.20 5.43
C ARG A 21 3.14 3.35 6.56
N ARG A 22 3.04 4.57 7.09
CA ARG A 22 2.08 4.95 8.12
C ARG A 22 1.26 6.12 7.61
N PHE A 23 -0.05 6.00 7.73
CA PHE A 23 -1.01 7.04 7.38
C PHE A 23 -1.82 7.40 8.62
N ARG A 24 -2.05 8.68 8.84
CA ARG A 24 -2.96 9.15 9.88
C ARG A 24 -4.38 9.17 9.30
N LEU A 25 -5.30 8.47 9.96
CA LEU A 25 -6.69 8.46 9.56
C LEU A 25 -7.43 9.67 10.17
N PRO A 26 -8.46 10.19 9.47
CA PRO A 26 -9.32 11.22 10.03
C PRO A 26 -10.12 10.66 11.22
N GLU A 27 -10.58 11.55 12.11
CA GLU A 27 -11.31 11.17 13.32
C GLU A 27 -12.60 10.40 13.04
N ASN A 28 -13.25 10.70 11.92
CA ASN A 28 -14.48 10.01 11.51
C ASN A 28 -14.22 8.65 10.83
N ALA A 29 -13.00 8.13 10.76
CA ALA A 29 -12.73 6.82 10.16
C ALA A 29 -13.30 5.66 11.00
N LYS A 30 -14.00 4.71 10.35
CA LYS A 30 -14.49 3.48 10.98
C LYS A 30 -13.43 2.40 10.95
N ASN A 31 -12.49 2.45 11.89
CA ASN A 31 -11.31 1.58 11.90
C ASN A 31 -11.63 0.07 11.97
N TYR A 32 -12.74 -0.31 12.58
CA TYR A 32 -13.13 -1.72 12.70
C TYR A 32 -13.73 -2.31 11.40
N GLN A 33 -14.07 -1.47 10.41
CA GLN A 33 -14.73 -1.89 9.17
C GLN A 33 -13.79 -1.79 7.94
N MET A 34 -12.48 -1.81 8.17
CA MET A 34 -11.49 -1.77 7.08
C MET A 34 -11.57 -3.03 6.22
N LYS A 35 -11.33 -2.86 4.91
CA LYS A 35 -11.18 -3.95 3.95
C LYS A 35 -9.85 -3.80 3.22
N ALA A 36 -9.22 -4.91 2.88
CA ALA A 36 -8.02 -4.92 2.07
C ALA A 36 -8.13 -5.99 0.97
N SER A 37 -7.64 -5.68 -0.22
CA SER A 37 -7.55 -6.62 -1.35
C SER A 37 -6.27 -6.36 -2.15
N MET A 38 -5.73 -7.41 -2.75
CA MET A 38 -4.55 -7.36 -3.60
C MET A 38 -4.93 -7.86 -4.99
N GLU A 39 -4.79 -7.03 -6.01
CA GLU A 39 -5.13 -7.37 -7.38
C GLU A 39 -4.12 -6.75 -8.33
N ASN A 40 -3.61 -7.53 -9.31
CA ASN A 40 -2.64 -7.06 -10.31
C ASN A 40 -1.40 -6.34 -9.71
N GLY A 41 -0.92 -6.80 -8.55
CA GLY A 41 0.23 -6.22 -7.85
C GLY A 41 -0.08 -4.96 -7.03
N VAL A 42 -1.35 -4.55 -6.93
CA VAL A 42 -1.78 -3.37 -6.18
C VAL A 42 -2.52 -3.76 -4.91
N LEU A 43 -2.00 -3.31 -3.77
CA LEU A 43 -2.68 -3.42 -2.48
C LEU A 43 -3.65 -2.25 -2.31
N THR A 44 -4.95 -2.54 -2.32
CA THR A 44 -6.01 -1.58 -2.03
C THR A 44 -6.47 -1.74 -0.59
N VAL A 45 -6.44 -0.66 0.19
CA VAL A 45 -6.93 -0.61 1.57
C VAL A 45 -8.07 0.41 1.65
N THR A 46 -9.27 -0.07 1.97
CA THR A 46 -10.49 0.74 2.06
C THR A 46 -10.86 0.96 3.51
N VAL A 47 -10.94 2.23 3.91
CA VAL A 47 -11.36 2.66 5.25
C VAL A 47 -12.70 3.40 5.15
N PRO A 48 -13.81 2.84 5.65
CA PRO A 48 -15.10 3.51 5.57
C PRO A 48 -15.14 4.79 6.41
N LYS A 49 -15.82 5.81 5.89
CA LYS A 49 -16.12 7.03 6.65
C LYS A 49 -17.30 6.81 7.61
N GLY A 50 -17.19 7.44 8.76
CA GLY A 50 -18.24 7.59 9.77
C GLY A 50 -19.35 8.51 9.29
N LYS A 51 -20.50 8.47 9.97
CA LYS A 51 -21.54 9.49 9.74
C LYS A 51 -21.05 10.78 10.43
N GLY A 52 -20.61 11.76 9.65
CA GLY A 52 -20.07 13.01 10.15
C GLY A 52 -19.36 13.78 9.05
N GLN A 53 -20.07 14.79 8.53
CA GLN A 53 -19.73 15.82 7.55
C GLN A 53 -19.17 15.30 6.22
N GLU A 54 -20.05 15.30 5.19
CA GLU A 54 -19.58 15.41 3.80
C GLU A 54 -18.54 16.53 3.77
N ALA A 55 -17.37 16.25 3.21
CA ALA A 55 -16.41 17.31 2.94
C ALA A 55 -17.07 18.25 1.93
N SER A 56 -17.64 19.34 2.44
CA SER A 56 -18.10 20.48 1.64
C SER A 56 -16.89 20.97 0.88
N HIS A 57 -16.71 20.45 -0.33
CA HIS A 57 -15.88 21.08 -1.34
C HIS A 57 -16.61 22.37 -1.72
N GLN A 58 -16.35 23.44 -0.97
CA GLN A 58 -16.53 24.77 -1.51
C GLN A 58 -15.39 24.98 -2.49
N SER A 59 -15.66 24.65 -3.76
CA SER A 59 -14.87 25.14 -4.87
C SER A 59 -14.93 26.68 -4.82
N HIS A 60 -13.78 27.31 -4.59
CA HIS A 60 -13.55 28.70 -4.99
C HIS A 60 -13.12 28.73 -6.46
#